data_AF-A0AAV4QQ03-F1
#
_entry.id   AF-A0AAV4QQ03-F1
#
_cell.length_a   1.000
_cell.length_b   1.000
_cell.length_c   1.000
_cell.angle_alpha   90.00
_cell.angle_beta   90.00
_cell.angle_gamma   90.00
#
_symmetry.space_group_name_H-M   'P 1'
#
loop_
_entity.id
_entity.type
_entity.pdbx_description
1 polymer ?
#
loop_
_entity_poly.entity_id
_entity_poly.type
_entity_poly.pdbx_seq_one_letter_code
_entity_poly.pdbx_strand_id
1 'polypeptide(L)'
;MAQWSKFNKARMTVMEALMTLNSLVDESDPDVDIPNMVHAFQTAERIREVHPDLDWFHLTGLIHDLGKIMALHGEPQWCVVGDTFPVGCEFAPSIVYRNTSFVDNPDLYNPKFNTKYGIYSEHCGLENVIMSWGHDEYMYKVLVHNKTKLPEEAMYMIRFHSFYPWHLNEDYTHLASNKDNEMLKWVKEFNKFDLYSKSHNVPDIEALMPYYQSLIDKYIPGRKRKHFTYNSTCSKGKTIKKTIMNPMQRFAEELEEFPEDSNNKICFKRILRKLGPDFLKDSVKKESVEGQGTLSESIQQYFKYYIIYDAMLKAVNCNKLKQSENKSFSTESDAKIVELFHLNLLNKHISTNKSSEKLKFFEKCQIFIPEILETRIKQESEALTSFTKQIENNINEFCKKLLKYHHKGNFPLKKWQKQFDVAIEELSEKSSLLDSATVKFNILSSILYKKMMQYYEELLEGIEILAKLMRLYQQKLDFQLSMAELSFEKGKFLHLKIQCIELELKISSYSVEAVKALKIIKEQLNKKEGCLKSQLIKVNEQLEEYQMLGPEYEEFVKQYQLILENIEKQKWAIESLKIKTASEERLLS
;
A
#
# COMPACT_ATOMS: atom_id res chain seq x y z
N MET A 1 -17.46 -21.98 6.86
CA MET A 1 -17.08 -22.84 8.01
C MET A 1 -16.21 -24.07 7.65
N ALA A 2 -16.65 -25.02 6.80
CA ALA A 2 -15.92 -26.28 6.55
C ALA A 2 -14.50 -26.12 5.99
N GLN A 3 -14.27 -25.07 5.21
CA GLN A 3 -12.95 -24.72 4.64
C GLN A 3 -11.95 -24.28 5.71
N TRP A 4 -12.38 -23.42 6.63
CA TRP A 4 -11.51 -22.70 7.58
C TRP A 4 -11.31 -23.42 8.92
N SER A 5 -12.25 -24.28 9.31
CA SER A 5 -12.19 -25.05 10.55
C SER A 5 -11.16 -26.19 10.53
N LYS A 6 -10.41 -26.34 9.42
CA LYS A 6 -9.28 -27.27 9.31
C LYS A 6 -7.97 -26.71 9.87
N PHE A 7 -7.90 -25.38 10.05
CA PHE A 7 -6.73 -24.66 10.58
C PHE A 7 -5.38 -25.03 9.91
N ASN A 8 -5.41 -25.21 8.59
CA ASN A 8 -4.26 -25.69 7.80
C ASN A 8 -3.68 -24.64 6.84
N LYS A 9 -4.05 -23.36 7.00
CA LYS A 9 -3.62 -22.27 6.12
C LYS A 9 -2.25 -21.71 6.49
N ALA A 10 -1.98 -21.61 7.79
CA ALA A 10 -0.70 -21.13 8.31
C ALA A 10 -0.48 -21.63 9.74
N ARG A 11 0.77 -21.58 10.20
CA ARG A 11 1.16 -21.85 11.59
C ARG A 11 1.99 -20.67 12.08
N MET A 12 1.45 -19.92 13.04
CA MET A 12 2.05 -18.70 13.56
C MET A 12 1.75 -18.52 15.04
N THR A 13 2.60 -17.75 15.71
CA THR A 13 2.34 -17.19 17.05
C THR A 13 1.35 -16.03 16.95
N VAL A 14 0.72 -15.66 18.07
CA VAL A 14 -0.20 -14.52 18.14
C VAL A 14 0.49 -13.23 17.68
N MET A 15 1.75 -13.01 18.07
CA MET A 15 2.50 -11.81 17.69
C MET A 15 2.84 -11.78 16.19
N GLU A 16 3.16 -12.93 15.60
CA GLU A 16 3.35 -13.04 14.14
C GLU A 16 2.02 -12.76 13.41
N ALA A 17 0.88 -13.20 13.94
CA ALA A 17 -0.44 -12.91 13.38
C ALA A 17 -0.75 -11.39 13.41
N LEU A 18 -0.48 -10.73 14.54
CA LEU A 18 -0.62 -9.27 14.69
C LEU A 18 0.24 -8.50 13.69
N MET A 19 1.52 -8.89 13.54
CA MET A 19 2.43 -8.27 12.57
C MET A 19 1.96 -8.49 11.13
N THR A 20 1.39 -9.66 10.83
CA THR A 20 0.86 -9.96 9.50
C THR A 20 -0.36 -9.11 9.17
N LEU A 21 -1.21 -8.83 10.16
CA LEU A 21 -2.38 -7.95 10.01
C LEU A 21 -2.04 -6.46 9.80
N ASN A 22 -0.79 -6.06 10.00
CA ASN A 22 -0.35 -4.69 9.75
C ASN A 22 -0.46 -4.29 8.26
N SER A 23 -0.60 -5.26 7.34
CA SER A 23 -0.81 -5.01 5.91
C SER A 23 -2.28 -4.97 5.47
N LEU A 24 -3.22 -5.18 6.40
CA LEU A 24 -4.66 -5.19 6.12
C LEU A 24 -5.30 -3.86 6.54
N VAL A 25 -6.08 -3.27 5.64
CA VAL A 25 -7.00 -2.15 5.91
C VAL A 25 -8.42 -2.70 5.85
N ASP A 26 -9.21 -2.46 6.90
CA ASP A 26 -10.60 -2.92 7.00
C ASP A 26 -11.53 -2.03 6.17
N GLU A 27 -12.12 -2.58 5.10
CA GLU A 27 -13.01 -1.84 4.20
C GLU A 27 -14.41 -1.59 4.78
N SER A 28 -14.78 -2.29 5.87
CA SER A 28 -16.10 -2.16 6.51
C SER A 28 -16.12 -1.08 7.59
N ASP A 29 -14.96 -0.67 8.09
CA ASP A 29 -14.84 0.26 9.19
C ASP A 29 -14.87 1.71 8.69
N PRO A 30 -15.90 2.51 9.02
CA PRO A 30 -15.97 3.91 8.60
C PRO A 30 -14.96 4.81 9.34
N ASP A 31 -14.32 4.32 10.41
CA ASP A 31 -13.56 5.11 11.37
C ASP A 31 -12.04 4.83 11.34
N VAL A 32 -11.54 3.91 10.52
CA VAL A 32 -10.14 3.44 10.59
C VAL A 32 -9.38 3.54 9.25
N ASP A 33 -8.50 4.55 9.17
CA ASP A 33 -7.40 4.65 8.17
C ASP A 33 -6.04 4.17 8.77
N ILE A 34 -6.08 3.41 9.87
CA ILE A 34 -4.91 3.01 10.68
C ILE A 34 -4.69 1.49 10.58
N PRO A 35 -3.45 0.96 10.52
CA PRO A 35 -3.21 -0.48 10.47
C PRO A 35 -3.87 -1.24 11.64
N ASN A 36 -4.50 -2.39 11.36
CA ASN A 36 -5.23 -3.19 12.37
C ASN A 36 -4.40 -3.59 13.60
N MET A 37 -3.08 -3.72 13.46
CA MET A 37 -2.21 -3.98 14.62
C MET A 37 -2.28 -2.83 15.63
N VAL A 38 -2.32 -1.58 15.18
CA VAL A 38 -2.43 -0.41 16.05
C VAL A 38 -3.76 -0.42 16.78
N HIS A 39 -4.86 -0.70 16.07
CA HIS A 39 -6.20 -0.87 16.66
C HIS A 39 -6.19 -1.90 17.79
N ALA A 40 -5.61 -3.08 17.55
CA ALA A 40 -5.51 -4.13 18.55
C ALA A 40 -4.80 -3.68 19.84
N PHE A 41 -3.68 -2.96 19.72
CA PHE A 41 -2.98 -2.42 20.90
C PHE A 41 -3.73 -1.25 21.56
N GLN A 42 -4.43 -0.41 20.80
CA GLN A 42 -5.25 0.67 21.37
C GLN A 42 -6.42 0.13 22.19
N THR A 43 -7.14 -0.85 21.66
CA THR A 43 -8.24 -1.53 22.37
C THR A 43 -7.71 -2.21 23.63
N ALA A 44 -6.60 -2.95 23.53
CA ALA A 44 -6.00 -3.64 24.66
C ALA A 44 -5.54 -2.68 25.78
N GLU A 45 -4.87 -1.57 25.44
CA GLU A 45 -4.38 -0.61 26.43
C GLU A 45 -5.51 0.14 27.13
N ARG A 46 -6.59 0.50 26.42
CA ARG A 46 -7.73 1.15 27.06
C ARG A 46 -8.47 0.23 28.02
N ILE A 47 -8.60 -1.06 27.66
CA ILE A 47 -9.13 -2.05 28.60
C ILE A 47 -8.20 -2.12 29.81
N ARG A 48 -6.87 -2.13 29.61
CA ARG A 48 -5.88 -2.16 30.70
C ARG A 48 -5.95 -0.94 31.63
N GLU A 49 -6.23 0.24 31.10
CA GLU A 49 -6.40 1.46 31.89
C GLU A 49 -7.66 1.41 32.78
N VAL A 50 -8.78 0.91 32.26
CA VAL A 50 -10.06 0.89 32.98
C VAL A 50 -10.22 -0.35 33.86
N HIS A 51 -9.69 -1.50 33.44
CA HIS A 51 -9.83 -2.79 34.10
C HIS A 51 -8.47 -3.41 34.47
N PRO A 52 -7.58 -2.72 35.20
CA PRO A 52 -6.18 -3.13 35.39
C PRO A 52 -6.01 -4.52 36.03
N ASP A 53 -7.02 -4.99 36.77
CA ASP A 53 -7.03 -6.27 37.47
C ASP A 53 -7.45 -7.46 36.58
N LEU A 54 -7.97 -7.21 35.37
CA LEU A 54 -8.49 -8.22 34.46
C LEU A 54 -7.55 -8.46 33.28
N ASP A 55 -6.40 -9.04 33.56
CA ASP A 55 -5.34 -9.25 32.56
C ASP A 55 -5.77 -10.10 31.34
N TRP A 56 -6.67 -11.07 31.53
CA TRP A 56 -7.29 -11.80 30.43
C TRP A 56 -8.11 -10.89 29.50
N PHE A 57 -8.71 -9.82 30.02
CA PHE A 57 -9.54 -8.89 29.26
C PHE A 57 -8.68 -7.98 28.38
N HIS A 58 -7.48 -7.61 28.85
CA HIS A 58 -6.50 -6.88 28.05
C HIS A 58 -6.09 -7.71 26.83
N LEU A 59 -5.84 -9.02 27.05
CA LEU A 59 -5.51 -9.93 25.97
C LEU A 59 -6.67 -10.11 24.99
N THR A 60 -7.91 -10.17 25.48
CA THR A 60 -9.11 -10.19 24.60
C THR A 60 -9.10 -9.00 23.64
N GLY A 61 -8.82 -7.80 24.14
CA GLY A 61 -8.64 -6.60 23.32
C GLY A 61 -7.58 -6.73 22.24
N LEU A 62 -6.45 -7.36 22.55
CA LEU A 62 -5.38 -7.54 21.59
C LEU A 62 -5.74 -8.53 20.47
N ILE A 63 -6.56 -9.55 20.76
CA ILE A 63 -6.71 -10.70 19.86
C ILE A 63 -8.06 -10.79 19.13
N HIS A 64 -9.07 -9.99 19.51
CA HIS A 64 -10.43 -10.10 18.98
C HIS A 64 -10.46 -10.13 17.44
N ASP A 65 -9.69 -9.24 16.83
CA ASP A 65 -9.63 -9.03 15.39
C ASP A 65 -8.66 -9.93 14.63
N LEU A 66 -7.96 -10.85 15.30
CA LEU A 66 -6.98 -11.71 14.64
C LEU A 66 -7.59 -12.61 13.57
N GLY A 67 -8.90 -12.84 13.63
CA GLY A 67 -9.62 -13.57 12.60
C GLY A 67 -9.60 -12.90 11.23
N LYS A 68 -9.30 -11.59 11.16
CA LYS A 68 -9.21 -10.84 9.90
C LYS A 68 -8.09 -11.31 8.97
N ILE A 69 -7.18 -12.15 9.45
CA ILE A 69 -6.11 -12.75 8.67
C ILE A 69 -6.62 -13.58 7.47
N MET A 70 -7.89 -14.01 7.50
CA MET A 70 -8.54 -14.66 6.37
C MET A 70 -8.47 -13.82 5.09
N ALA A 71 -8.57 -12.49 5.19
CA ALA A 71 -8.46 -11.58 4.03
C ALA A 71 -7.09 -11.66 3.36
N LEU A 72 -6.01 -11.78 4.14
CA LEU A 72 -4.64 -11.95 3.64
C LEU A 72 -4.40 -13.32 2.99
N HIS A 73 -5.33 -14.26 3.17
CA HIS A 73 -5.33 -15.58 2.55
C HIS A 73 -6.35 -15.69 1.40
N GLY A 74 -6.79 -14.56 0.85
CA GLY A 74 -7.57 -14.47 -0.38
C GLY A 74 -9.08 -14.52 -0.21
N GLU A 75 -9.60 -14.47 1.02
CA GLU A 75 -11.04 -14.27 1.22
C GLU A 75 -11.42 -12.81 0.94
N PRO A 76 -12.54 -12.56 0.26
CA PRO A 76 -13.03 -11.20 0.10
C PRO A 76 -13.42 -10.61 1.45
N GLN A 77 -13.23 -9.31 1.65
CA GLN A 77 -13.43 -8.66 2.94
C GLN A 77 -14.84 -8.87 3.53
N TRP A 78 -15.90 -8.89 2.69
CA TRP A 78 -17.27 -9.15 3.15
C TRP A 78 -17.51 -10.55 3.74
N CYS A 79 -16.59 -11.51 3.55
CA CYS A 79 -16.58 -12.83 4.21
C CYS A 79 -15.74 -12.85 5.50
N VAL A 80 -15.19 -11.70 5.91
CA VAL A 80 -14.15 -11.60 6.95
C VAL A 80 -14.52 -10.53 7.97
N VAL A 81 -14.78 -9.30 7.54
CA VAL A 81 -14.99 -8.12 8.40
C VAL A 81 -16.46 -7.71 8.46
N GLY A 82 -16.77 -6.72 9.30
CA GLY A 82 -18.07 -6.07 9.39
C GLY A 82 -19.06 -6.71 10.37
N ASP A 83 -20.17 -6.01 10.59
CA ASP A 83 -21.26 -6.43 11.47
C ASP A 83 -21.79 -7.82 11.06
N THR A 84 -22.02 -8.66 12.07
CA THR A 84 -22.56 -10.00 11.88
C THR A 84 -24.07 -10.05 12.13
N PHE A 85 -24.72 -11.03 11.51
CA PHE A 85 -26.15 -11.29 11.67
C PHE A 85 -26.45 -12.79 11.54
N PRO A 86 -27.50 -13.31 12.20
CA PRO A 86 -27.97 -14.68 12.02
C PRO A 86 -28.40 -14.94 10.57
N VAL A 87 -27.91 -16.04 9.99
CA VAL A 87 -28.40 -16.56 8.70
C VAL A 87 -29.47 -17.62 8.94
N GLY A 88 -30.33 -17.89 7.95
CA GLY A 88 -31.36 -18.94 8.09
C GLY A 88 -32.58 -18.56 8.93
N CYS A 89 -32.72 -17.29 9.31
CA CYS A 89 -33.95 -16.69 9.85
C CYS A 89 -34.14 -15.26 9.28
N GLU A 90 -35.27 -14.64 9.62
CA GLU A 90 -35.58 -13.28 9.18
C GLU A 90 -34.46 -12.29 9.55
N PHE A 91 -34.10 -11.45 8.58
CA PHE A 91 -33.12 -10.38 8.77
C PHE A 91 -33.76 -9.20 9.51
N ALA A 92 -33.19 -8.83 10.66
CA ALA A 92 -33.70 -7.78 11.52
C ALA A 92 -33.51 -6.38 10.89
N PRO A 93 -34.38 -5.40 11.23
CA PRO A 93 -34.31 -4.06 10.64
C PRO A 93 -33.08 -3.26 11.09
N SER A 94 -32.47 -3.59 12.23
CA SER A 94 -31.27 -2.89 12.72
C SER A 94 -29.97 -3.27 12.01
N ILE A 95 -29.98 -4.28 11.13
CA ILE A 95 -28.81 -4.63 10.32
C ILE A 95 -28.46 -3.42 9.42
N VAL A 96 -27.19 -3.03 9.42
CA VAL A 96 -26.70 -1.89 8.65
C VAL A 96 -26.97 -2.10 7.16
N TYR A 97 -27.55 -1.09 6.51
CA TYR A 97 -27.99 -1.13 5.10
C TYR A 97 -28.94 -2.27 4.73
N ARG A 98 -29.69 -2.85 5.68
CA ARG A 98 -30.59 -3.99 5.39
C ARG A 98 -31.45 -3.71 4.15
N ASN A 99 -32.19 -2.61 4.15
CA ASN A 99 -33.21 -2.31 3.13
C ASN A 99 -32.65 -2.20 1.69
N THR A 100 -31.35 -1.93 1.54
CA THR A 100 -30.70 -1.73 0.24
C THR A 100 -29.77 -2.87 -0.17
N SER A 101 -29.21 -3.64 0.77
CA SER A 101 -28.16 -4.63 0.49
C SER A 101 -28.65 -6.08 0.46
N PHE A 102 -29.79 -6.40 1.06
CA PHE A 102 -30.29 -7.79 1.14
C PHE A 102 -31.26 -8.18 0.02
N VAL A 103 -31.59 -7.25 -0.89
CA VAL A 103 -32.59 -7.45 -1.96
C VAL A 103 -32.24 -8.62 -2.88
N ASP A 104 -30.96 -8.90 -3.09
CA ASP A 104 -30.47 -9.99 -3.94
C ASP A 104 -30.12 -11.26 -3.15
N ASN A 105 -30.28 -11.25 -1.82
CA ASN A 105 -30.00 -12.43 -1.01
C ASN A 105 -31.13 -13.47 -1.22
N PRO A 106 -30.83 -14.69 -1.74
CA PRO A 106 -31.85 -15.68 -2.04
C PRO A 106 -32.61 -16.17 -0.81
N ASP A 107 -31.99 -16.11 0.38
CA ASP A 107 -32.62 -16.56 1.62
C ASP A 107 -33.77 -15.64 2.06
N LEU A 108 -33.78 -14.38 1.62
CA LEU A 108 -34.89 -13.44 1.89
C LEU A 108 -36.22 -13.92 1.29
N TYR A 109 -36.15 -14.67 0.19
CA TYR A 109 -37.32 -15.18 -0.54
C TYR A 109 -37.64 -16.65 -0.22
N ASN A 110 -36.81 -17.30 0.59
CA ASN A 110 -36.98 -18.70 0.94
C ASN A 110 -37.89 -18.83 2.17
N PRO A 111 -39.08 -19.46 2.08
CA PRO A 111 -40.01 -19.59 3.20
C PRO A 111 -39.44 -20.37 4.40
N LYS A 112 -38.35 -21.13 4.21
CA LYS A 112 -37.65 -21.81 5.30
C LYS A 112 -36.79 -20.88 6.15
N PHE A 113 -36.36 -19.75 5.57
CA PHE A 113 -35.37 -18.86 6.16
C PHE A 113 -35.90 -17.46 6.42
N ASN A 114 -36.99 -17.03 5.79
CA ASN A 114 -37.49 -15.66 5.90
C ASN A 114 -38.59 -15.47 6.97
N THR A 115 -38.73 -16.41 7.90
CA THR A 115 -39.62 -16.29 9.05
C THR A 115 -38.83 -15.91 10.32
N LYS A 116 -39.52 -15.37 11.32
CA LYS A 116 -38.92 -14.93 12.60
C LYS A 116 -37.90 -15.92 13.18
N TYR A 117 -38.21 -17.22 13.16
CA TYR A 117 -37.31 -18.27 13.67
C TYR A 117 -36.57 -19.01 12.56
N GLY A 118 -37.12 -19.08 11.33
CA GLY A 118 -36.50 -19.80 10.22
C GLY A 118 -36.15 -21.24 10.58
N ILE A 119 -34.86 -21.59 10.60
CA ILE A 119 -34.37 -22.92 11.00
C ILE A 119 -34.17 -23.12 12.50
N TYR A 120 -34.36 -22.08 13.31
CA TYR A 120 -34.09 -22.10 14.76
C TYR A 120 -35.34 -22.38 15.59
N SER A 121 -35.13 -22.82 16.83
CA SER A 121 -36.17 -22.82 17.85
C SER A 121 -36.11 -21.54 18.69
N GLU A 122 -37.21 -21.20 19.34
CA GLU A 122 -37.26 -20.10 20.30
C GLU A 122 -36.25 -20.31 21.44
N HIS A 123 -35.53 -19.24 21.79
CA HIS A 123 -34.52 -19.21 22.85
C HIS A 123 -33.48 -20.35 22.74
N CYS A 124 -33.11 -20.75 21.52
CA CYS A 124 -32.13 -21.81 21.27
C CYS A 124 -30.72 -21.50 21.79
N GLY A 125 -30.44 -20.23 22.08
CA GLY A 125 -29.15 -19.74 22.51
C GLY A 125 -28.25 -19.39 21.33
N LEU A 126 -27.57 -18.25 21.41
CA LEU A 126 -26.74 -17.74 20.31
C LEU A 126 -25.59 -18.69 19.93
N GLU A 127 -25.15 -19.53 20.87
CA GLU A 127 -24.15 -20.57 20.58
C GLU A 127 -24.60 -21.60 19.54
N ASN A 128 -25.92 -21.79 19.38
CA ASN A 128 -26.57 -22.69 18.42
C ASN A 128 -27.06 -21.97 17.15
N VAL A 129 -26.89 -20.64 17.08
CA VAL A 129 -27.24 -19.84 15.91
C VAL A 129 -26.07 -19.84 14.92
N ILE A 130 -26.40 -19.99 13.64
CA ILE A 130 -25.41 -19.84 12.57
C ILE A 130 -25.33 -18.36 12.24
N MET A 131 -24.22 -17.73 12.62
CA MET A 131 -23.91 -16.35 12.26
C MET A 131 -23.37 -16.25 10.83
N SER A 132 -23.53 -15.09 10.20
CA SER A 132 -22.79 -14.72 9.01
C SER A 132 -21.29 -14.97 9.23
N TRP A 133 -20.63 -15.59 8.26
CA TRP A 133 -19.25 -16.04 8.43
C TRP A 133 -18.29 -14.83 8.43
N GLY A 134 -17.40 -14.78 9.42
CA GLY A 134 -16.43 -13.70 9.58
C GLY A 134 -15.37 -13.98 10.64
N HIS A 135 -14.63 -12.95 11.00
CA HIS A 135 -13.51 -12.98 11.93
C HIS A 135 -13.89 -13.44 13.34
N ASP A 136 -15.07 -13.07 13.86
CA ASP A 136 -15.59 -13.51 15.16
C ASP A 136 -15.61 -15.04 15.32
N GLU A 137 -16.43 -15.73 14.51
CA GLU A 137 -16.62 -17.18 14.59
C GLU A 137 -15.32 -17.91 14.24
N TYR A 138 -14.54 -17.37 13.29
CA TYR A 138 -13.24 -17.96 12.95
C TYR A 138 -12.26 -17.87 14.12
N MET A 139 -12.10 -16.70 14.75
CA MET A 139 -11.17 -16.51 15.85
C MET A 139 -11.58 -17.30 17.09
N TYR A 140 -12.87 -17.34 17.40
CA TYR A 140 -13.42 -18.23 18.44
C TYR A 140 -13.02 -19.69 18.18
N LYS A 141 -13.23 -20.19 16.96
CA LYS A 141 -12.86 -21.56 16.58
C LYS A 141 -11.35 -21.80 16.64
N VAL A 142 -10.51 -20.82 16.26
CA VAL A 142 -9.04 -20.89 16.39
C VAL A 142 -8.64 -21.05 17.85
N LEU A 143 -9.23 -20.26 18.75
CA LEU A 143 -8.94 -20.29 20.18
C LEU A 143 -9.36 -21.62 20.84
N VAL A 144 -10.54 -22.14 20.46
CA VAL A 144 -11.01 -23.47 20.88
C VAL A 144 -10.05 -24.56 20.39
N HIS A 145 -9.66 -24.53 19.12
CA HIS A 145 -8.74 -25.52 18.54
C HIS A 145 -7.37 -25.53 19.24
N ASN A 146 -6.86 -24.34 19.57
CA ASN A 146 -5.57 -24.17 20.25
C ASN A 146 -5.65 -24.29 21.78
N LYS A 147 -6.80 -24.68 22.34
CA LYS A 147 -6.99 -24.93 23.78
C LYS A 147 -6.55 -23.75 24.64
N THR A 148 -7.05 -22.57 24.29
CA THR A 148 -6.89 -21.36 25.10
C THR A 148 -7.32 -21.60 26.55
N LYS A 149 -6.72 -20.85 27.47
CA LYS A 149 -7.09 -20.78 28.89
C LYS A 149 -7.86 -19.49 29.23
N LEU A 150 -8.25 -18.72 28.21
CA LEU A 150 -9.11 -17.56 28.39
C LEU A 150 -10.44 -17.99 29.02
N PRO A 151 -11.04 -17.16 29.89
CA PRO A 151 -12.33 -17.46 30.50
C PRO A 151 -13.46 -17.42 29.46
N GLU A 152 -14.62 -17.95 29.83
CA GLU A 152 -15.76 -18.07 28.92
C GLU A 152 -16.25 -16.71 28.42
N GLU A 153 -16.21 -15.69 29.28
CA GLU A 153 -16.55 -14.30 28.96
C GLU A 153 -15.70 -13.77 27.81
N ALA A 154 -14.38 -14.00 27.83
CA ALA A 154 -13.47 -13.59 26.76
C ALA A 154 -13.79 -14.28 25.44
N MET A 155 -14.05 -15.58 25.50
CA MET A 155 -14.41 -16.39 24.32
C MET A 155 -15.75 -15.94 23.73
N TYR A 156 -16.71 -15.60 24.58
CA TYR A 156 -18.02 -15.12 24.19
C TYR A 156 -17.96 -13.73 23.55
N MET A 157 -17.18 -12.82 24.14
CA MET A 157 -16.94 -11.49 23.55
C MET A 157 -16.33 -11.60 22.16
N ILE A 158 -15.26 -12.37 21.98
CA ILE A 158 -14.63 -12.55 20.66
C ILE A 158 -15.61 -13.11 19.62
N ARG A 159 -16.51 -14.00 20.03
CA ARG A 159 -17.46 -14.66 19.12
C ARG A 159 -18.63 -13.77 18.68
N PHE A 160 -18.96 -12.73 19.43
CA PHE A 160 -20.17 -11.93 19.20
C PHE A 160 -19.94 -10.41 19.29
N HIS A 161 -18.70 -9.94 19.27
CA HIS A 161 -18.38 -8.50 19.34
C HIS A 161 -18.81 -7.74 18.09
N SER A 162 -18.94 -8.41 16.94
CA SER A 162 -19.48 -7.81 15.72
C SER A 162 -21.00 -7.95 15.62
N PHE A 163 -21.70 -8.54 16.59
CA PHE A 163 -23.15 -8.79 16.50
C PHE A 163 -23.99 -7.58 16.96
N TYR A 164 -23.76 -6.43 16.32
CA TYR A 164 -24.37 -5.14 16.65
C TYR A 164 -25.90 -5.15 16.71
N PRO A 165 -26.63 -5.81 15.79
CA PRO A 165 -28.08 -5.96 15.90
C PRO A 165 -28.54 -6.46 17.28
N TRP A 166 -27.80 -7.39 17.89
CA TRP A 166 -28.13 -7.90 19.21
C TRP A 166 -27.61 -7.02 20.35
N HIS A 167 -26.29 -6.79 20.42
CA HIS A 167 -25.74 -6.15 21.62
C HIS A 167 -25.94 -4.63 21.68
N LEU A 168 -26.23 -3.97 20.55
CA LEU A 168 -26.54 -2.54 20.52
C LEU A 168 -28.04 -2.27 20.38
N ASN A 169 -28.72 -2.97 19.46
CA ASN A 169 -30.11 -2.66 19.08
C ASN A 169 -31.17 -3.59 19.72
N GLU A 170 -30.75 -4.60 20.48
CA GLU A 170 -31.64 -5.56 21.17
C GLU A 170 -32.55 -6.39 20.23
N ASP A 171 -32.18 -6.46 18.94
CA ASP A 171 -32.77 -7.43 18.02
C ASP A 171 -32.29 -8.85 18.35
N TYR A 172 -32.97 -9.86 17.79
CA TYR A 172 -32.66 -11.29 17.97
C TYR A 172 -32.73 -11.83 19.41
N THR A 173 -33.33 -11.09 20.34
CA THR A 173 -33.59 -11.54 21.72
C THR A 173 -34.50 -12.78 21.80
N HIS A 174 -35.30 -13.06 20.76
CA HIS A 174 -36.09 -14.28 20.64
C HIS A 174 -35.26 -15.54 20.37
N LEU A 175 -33.99 -15.40 19.95
CA LEU A 175 -33.03 -16.49 19.81
C LEU A 175 -32.10 -16.61 21.03
N ALA A 176 -31.90 -15.51 21.75
CA ALA A 176 -31.05 -15.45 22.93
C ALA A 176 -31.61 -16.28 24.11
N SER A 177 -30.72 -16.99 24.78
CA SER A 177 -30.95 -17.76 26.01
C SER A 177 -30.61 -16.95 27.26
N ASN A 178 -30.87 -17.52 28.44
CA ASN A 178 -30.49 -16.90 29.73
C ASN A 178 -28.98 -16.63 29.83
N LYS A 179 -28.15 -17.55 29.31
CA LYS A 179 -26.69 -17.40 29.26
C LYS A 179 -26.28 -16.19 28.43
N ASP A 180 -26.95 -15.97 27.30
CA ASP A 180 -26.65 -14.85 26.41
C ASP A 180 -26.99 -13.52 27.10
N ASN A 181 -28.09 -13.47 27.86
CA ASN A 181 -28.44 -12.30 28.66
C ASN A 181 -27.42 -11.99 29.77
N GLU A 182 -26.84 -13.02 30.40
CA GLU A 182 -25.76 -12.85 31.38
C GLU A 182 -24.46 -12.36 30.74
N MET A 183 -24.15 -12.82 29.52
CA MET A 183 -22.96 -12.45 28.76
C MET A 183 -23.07 -11.08 28.07
N LEU A 184 -24.28 -10.59 27.82
CA LEU A 184 -24.53 -9.31 27.16
C LEU A 184 -23.80 -8.14 27.83
N LYS A 185 -23.69 -8.15 29.17
CA LYS A 185 -22.95 -7.12 29.91
C LYS A 185 -21.46 -7.07 29.54
N TRP A 186 -20.85 -8.22 29.28
CA TRP A 186 -19.44 -8.33 28.90
C TRP A 186 -19.23 -7.87 27.46
N VAL A 187 -20.11 -8.29 26.54
CA VAL A 187 -20.06 -7.83 25.13
C VAL A 187 -20.25 -6.32 25.04
N LYS A 188 -21.24 -5.76 25.75
CA LYS A 188 -21.47 -4.30 25.83
C LYS A 188 -20.28 -3.57 26.45
N GLU A 189 -19.62 -4.14 27.45
CA GLU A 189 -18.43 -3.54 28.07
C GLU A 189 -17.25 -3.53 27.10
N PHE A 190 -16.97 -4.66 26.43
CA PHE A 190 -15.92 -4.76 25.42
C PHE A 190 -16.13 -3.80 24.25
N ASN A 191 -17.36 -3.71 23.74
CA ASN A 191 -17.71 -2.85 22.61
C ASN A 191 -17.39 -1.36 22.85
N LYS A 192 -17.43 -0.89 24.11
CA LYS A 192 -17.00 0.48 24.44
C LYS A 192 -15.53 0.71 24.11
N PHE A 193 -14.69 -0.30 24.31
CA PHE A 193 -13.27 -0.19 24.03
C PHE A 193 -13.00 -0.37 22.55
N ASP A 194 -13.61 -1.36 21.91
CA ASP A 194 -13.43 -1.60 20.47
C ASP A 194 -13.86 -0.40 19.61
N LEU A 195 -15.05 0.16 19.85
CA LEU A 195 -15.57 1.26 19.06
C LEU A 195 -14.85 2.59 19.33
N TYR A 196 -14.61 2.92 20.60
CA TYR A 196 -14.10 4.24 20.97
C TYR A 196 -12.57 4.31 21.03
N SER A 197 -11.83 3.18 20.93
CA SER A 197 -10.36 3.12 21.02
C SER A 197 -9.59 3.82 19.89
N LYS A 198 -10.30 4.11 18.80
CA LYS A 198 -9.82 4.69 17.55
C LYS A 198 -9.42 6.17 17.71
N SER A 199 -8.38 6.44 18.48
CA SER A 199 -7.76 7.78 18.62
C SER A 199 -6.53 7.92 17.74
N HIS A 200 -6.14 9.15 17.38
CA HIS A 200 -4.90 9.41 16.65
C HIS A 200 -3.61 9.10 17.42
N ASN A 201 -3.68 8.89 18.74
CA ASN A 201 -2.50 8.55 19.54
C ASN A 201 -2.13 7.08 19.37
N VAL A 202 -1.06 6.82 18.64
CA VAL A 202 -0.50 5.47 18.43
C VAL A 202 0.30 5.07 19.69
N PRO A 203 -0.04 3.95 20.35
CA PRO A 203 0.71 3.48 21.52
C PRO A 203 2.13 3.03 21.13
N ASP A 204 3.07 3.11 22.07
CA ASP A 204 4.44 2.59 21.89
C ASP A 204 4.42 1.05 21.92
N ILE A 205 4.18 0.45 20.75
CA ILE A 205 4.05 -1.00 20.59
C ILE A 205 5.30 -1.73 21.10
N GLU A 206 6.51 -1.23 20.84
CA GLU A 206 7.75 -1.90 21.25
C GLU A 206 7.86 -2.00 22.77
N ALA A 207 7.49 -0.94 23.49
CA ALA A 207 7.46 -0.94 24.95
C ALA A 207 6.38 -1.87 25.53
N LEU A 208 5.26 -2.05 24.82
CA LEU A 208 4.12 -2.87 25.26
C LEU A 208 4.27 -4.36 24.95
N MET A 209 5.03 -4.71 23.90
CA MET A 209 5.22 -6.10 23.45
C MET A 209 5.60 -7.08 24.57
N PRO A 210 6.53 -6.77 25.50
CA PRO A 210 6.86 -7.71 26.59
C PRO A 210 5.69 -8.04 27.50
N TYR A 211 4.85 -7.05 27.82
CA TYR A 211 3.67 -7.24 28.65
C TYR A 211 2.66 -8.16 27.98
N TYR A 212 2.26 -7.85 26.75
CA TYR A 212 1.29 -8.66 26.01
C TYR A 212 1.79 -10.05 25.65
N GLN A 213 3.09 -10.20 25.38
CA GLN A 213 3.70 -11.52 25.19
C GLN A 213 3.55 -12.38 26.45
N SER A 214 3.68 -11.80 27.66
CA SER A 214 3.48 -12.55 28.91
C SER A 214 2.05 -13.05 29.07
N LEU A 215 1.06 -12.26 28.62
CA LEU A 215 -0.35 -12.66 28.63
C LEU A 215 -0.63 -13.77 27.60
N ILE A 216 -0.07 -13.64 26.40
CA ILE A 216 -0.14 -14.68 25.37
C ILE A 216 0.42 -16.00 25.92
N ASP A 217 1.59 -15.96 26.54
CA ASP A 217 2.22 -17.15 27.12
C ASP A 217 1.39 -17.77 28.26
N LYS A 218 0.68 -16.93 29.04
CA LYS A 218 -0.22 -17.35 30.12
C LYS A 218 -1.47 -18.04 29.60
N TYR A 219 -2.13 -17.44 28.59
CA TYR A 219 -3.49 -17.80 28.19
C TYR A 219 -3.58 -18.62 26.90
N ILE A 220 -2.67 -18.45 25.95
CA ILE A 220 -2.71 -19.13 24.66
C ILE A 220 -1.45 -20.01 24.55
N PRO A 221 -1.52 -21.27 25.01
CA PRO A 221 -0.36 -22.16 25.02
C PRO A 221 0.04 -22.58 23.59
N GLY A 222 0.77 -21.71 22.91
CA GLY A 222 1.35 -21.94 21.59
C GLY A 222 2.80 -22.45 21.65
N ARG A 223 3.43 -22.58 20.49
CA ARG A 223 4.86 -22.91 20.38
C ARG A 223 5.66 -21.92 21.25
N LYS A 224 6.35 -22.41 22.29
CA LYS A 224 7.37 -21.60 22.98
C LYS A 224 8.35 -21.09 21.94
N ARG A 225 8.60 -19.77 21.90
CA ARG A 225 9.71 -19.19 21.12
C ARG A 225 10.97 -20.02 21.44
N LYS A 226 11.65 -20.56 20.42
CA LYS A 226 13.09 -20.81 20.58
C LYS A 226 13.68 -19.43 20.88
N HIS A 227 14.26 -19.27 22.07
CA HIS A 227 14.70 -17.99 22.62
C HIS A 227 15.32 -17.06 21.56
N PHE A 228 14.61 -15.98 21.23
CA PHE A 228 15.28 -14.73 20.90
C PHE A 228 15.49 -14.05 22.25
N THR A 229 16.71 -14.13 22.77
CA THR A 229 17.15 -13.40 23.95
C THR A 229 17.12 -11.91 23.62
N TYR A 230 16.09 -11.21 24.11
CA TYR A 230 16.17 -9.77 24.28
C TYR A 230 16.87 -9.55 25.62
N ASN A 231 18.18 -9.30 25.59
CA ASN A 231 18.94 -9.00 26.80
C ASN A 231 18.58 -7.58 27.27
N SER A 232 17.57 -7.47 28.13
CA SER A 232 17.48 -6.33 29.05
C SER A 232 18.29 -6.67 30.30
N THR A 233 19.46 -6.05 30.43
CA THR A 233 20.14 -5.95 31.73
C THR A 233 20.25 -4.47 32.08
N CYS A 234 19.34 -4.03 32.97
CA CYS A 234 19.56 -2.84 33.75
C CYS A 234 20.23 -3.27 35.06
N SER A 235 21.53 -3.02 35.19
CA SER A 235 22.14 -2.70 36.48
C SER A 235 23.57 -2.18 36.32
N LYS A 236 23.68 -0.88 36.59
CA LYS A 236 24.80 -0.09 37.13
C LYS A 236 25.21 1.05 36.22
N GLY A 237 24.94 2.25 36.73
CA GLY A 237 25.18 3.52 36.06
C GLY A 237 26.60 3.65 35.55
N LYS A 238 26.70 3.92 34.26
CA LYS A 238 27.72 4.78 33.67
C LYS A 238 27.03 5.54 32.54
N THR A 239 26.99 6.86 32.68
CA THR A 239 26.64 7.78 31.61
C THR A 239 27.67 7.61 30.49
N ILE A 240 27.34 6.84 29.45
CA ILE A 240 28.16 6.73 28.25
C ILE A 240 27.42 7.48 27.16
N LYS A 241 27.90 8.68 26.83
CA LYS A 241 27.65 9.30 25.53
C LYS A 241 28.10 8.29 24.47
N LYS A 242 27.16 7.55 23.85
CA LYS A 242 27.49 6.67 22.72
C LYS A 242 27.64 7.53 21.47
N THR A 243 28.88 7.96 21.25
CA THR A 243 29.40 8.31 19.93
C THR A 243 29.08 7.16 18.96
N ILE A 244 28.59 7.49 17.77
CA ILE A 244 28.28 6.55 16.68
C ILE A 244 29.50 5.65 16.45
N MET A 245 29.41 4.37 16.81
CA MET A 245 30.51 3.41 16.68
C MET A 245 30.57 2.83 15.26
N ASN A 246 31.79 2.69 14.75
CA ASN A 246 32.09 2.10 13.45
C ASN A 246 31.72 0.60 13.44
N PRO A 247 31.13 0.06 12.34
CA PRO A 247 30.78 -1.35 12.17
C PRO A 247 31.86 -2.36 12.61
N MET A 248 33.14 -2.03 12.43
CA MET A 248 34.26 -2.90 12.80
C MET A 248 34.44 -3.06 14.32
N GLN A 249 34.10 -2.04 15.12
CA GLN A 249 34.13 -2.14 16.58
C GLN A 249 32.96 -2.97 17.11
N ARG A 250 31.78 -2.84 16.48
CA ARG A 250 30.58 -3.62 16.82
C ARG A 250 30.80 -5.12 16.57
N PHE A 251 31.40 -5.45 15.44
CA PHE A 251 31.76 -6.83 15.11
C PHE A 251 32.84 -7.41 16.04
N ALA A 252 33.76 -6.58 16.55
CA ALA A 252 34.77 -7.01 17.52
C ALA A 252 34.17 -7.30 18.92
N GLU A 253 33.17 -6.54 19.35
CA GLU A 253 32.43 -6.78 20.60
C GLU A 253 31.57 -8.05 20.52
N GLU A 254 30.86 -8.26 19.41
CA GLU A 254 30.05 -9.49 19.17
C GLU A 254 30.95 -10.74 19.10
N LEU A 255 32.21 -10.58 18.73
CA LEU A 255 33.22 -11.63 18.70
C LEU A 255 33.63 -12.10 20.10
N GLU A 256 33.59 -11.23 21.13
CA GLU A 256 33.94 -11.55 22.51
C GLU A 256 32.94 -12.50 23.19
N GLU A 257 31.69 -12.54 22.70
CA GLU A 257 30.62 -13.41 23.22
C GLU A 257 30.80 -14.90 22.88
N PHE A 258 31.67 -15.24 21.93
CA PHE A 258 31.98 -16.63 21.64
C PHE A 258 32.88 -17.25 22.75
N PRO A 259 32.79 -18.56 23.03
CA PRO A 259 33.72 -19.24 23.95
C PRO A 259 35.18 -19.11 23.48
N GLU A 260 36.14 -18.89 24.39
CA GLU A 260 37.57 -18.66 24.06
C GLU A 260 38.17 -19.79 23.19
N ASP A 261 37.73 -21.03 23.40
CA ASP A 261 38.24 -22.22 22.72
C ASP A 261 37.47 -22.57 21.42
N SER A 262 36.50 -21.73 21.05
CA SER A 262 35.71 -21.91 19.83
C SER A 262 36.58 -21.67 18.59
N ASN A 263 36.68 -22.70 17.73
CA ASN A 263 37.31 -22.59 16.41
C ASN A 263 36.76 -21.40 15.59
N ASN A 264 35.50 -21.02 15.81
CA ASN A 264 34.89 -19.86 15.16
C ASN A 264 35.44 -18.53 15.72
N LYS A 265 35.60 -18.39 17.05
CA LYS A 265 36.22 -17.18 17.65
C LYS A 265 37.68 -17.04 17.24
N ILE A 266 38.43 -18.13 17.22
CA ILE A 266 39.84 -18.15 16.78
C ILE A 266 39.95 -17.81 15.29
N CYS A 267 39.03 -18.33 14.45
CA CYS A 267 38.96 -18.02 13.03
C CYS A 267 38.60 -16.54 12.79
N PHE A 268 37.58 -16.02 13.47
CA PHE A 268 37.12 -14.64 13.33
C PHE A 268 38.11 -13.63 13.95
N LYS A 269 38.78 -13.92 15.09
CA LYS A 269 39.89 -13.10 15.61
C LYS A 269 41.10 -13.11 14.65
N ARG A 270 41.37 -14.22 13.94
CA ARG A 270 42.39 -14.29 12.87
C ARG A 270 42.01 -13.47 11.65
N ILE A 271 40.74 -13.46 11.26
CA ILE A 271 40.22 -12.65 10.15
C ILE A 271 40.29 -11.16 10.52
N LEU A 272 39.91 -10.78 11.74
CA LEU A 272 39.97 -9.40 12.23
C LEU A 272 41.40 -8.86 12.30
N ARG A 273 42.37 -9.68 12.75
CA ARG A 273 43.81 -9.32 12.72
C ARG A 273 44.38 -9.20 11.30
N LYS A 274 43.78 -9.88 10.31
CA LYS A 274 44.21 -9.84 8.90
C LYS A 274 43.62 -8.67 8.12
N LEU A 275 42.52 -8.09 8.59
CA LEU A 275 41.81 -6.96 7.97
C LEU A 275 42.31 -5.59 8.49
N GLY A 276 43.59 -5.47 8.85
CA GLY A 276 44.19 -4.19 9.22
C GLY A 276 44.01 -3.12 8.12
N PRO A 277 44.20 -1.82 8.45
CA PRO A 277 43.74 -0.70 7.63
C PRO A 277 44.26 -0.64 6.18
N ASP A 278 45.31 -1.41 5.85
CA ASP A 278 46.05 -1.33 4.60
C ASP A 278 45.87 -2.55 3.65
N PHE A 279 44.86 -3.40 3.89
CA PHE A 279 44.64 -4.68 3.17
C PHE A 279 44.49 -4.57 1.63
N LEU A 280 44.16 -3.39 1.09
CA LEU A 280 43.89 -3.24 -0.35
C LEU A 280 45.13 -3.19 -1.26
N LYS A 281 46.35 -3.02 -0.74
CA LYS A 281 47.52 -2.76 -1.62
C LYS A 281 48.31 -4.01 -2.04
N ASP A 282 48.34 -5.06 -1.22
CA ASP A 282 49.21 -6.22 -1.45
C ASP A 282 48.47 -7.45 -2.01
N SER A 283 47.15 -7.55 -1.82
CA SER A 283 46.33 -8.63 -2.44
C SER A 283 46.23 -8.45 -3.96
N VAL A 284 46.14 -7.19 -4.42
CA VAL A 284 46.03 -6.85 -5.86
C VAL A 284 47.31 -7.21 -6.63
N LYS A 285 48.48 -7.18 -6.00
CA LYS A 285 49.74 -7.61 -6.66
C LYS A 285 49.86 -9.12 -6.78
N LYS A 286 49.30 -9.89 -5.85
CA LYS A 286 49.34 -11.36 -5.90
C LYS A 286 48.32 -11.91 -6.89
N GLU A 287 47.12 -11.34 -6.92
CA GLU A 287 46.09 -11.62 -7.93
C GLU A 287 46.52 -11.19 -9.34
N SER A 288 47.38 -10.15 -9.47
CA SER A 288 47.95 -9.77 -10.77
C SER A 288 48.93 -10.81 -11.35
N VAL A 289 49.59 -11.62 -10.51
CA VAL A 289 50.53 -12.67 -10.96
C VAL A 289 49.80 -13.98 -11.25
N GLU A 290 48.80 -14.34 -10.44
CA GLU A 290 47.91 -15.49 -10.72
C GLU A 290 46.98 -15.22 -11.92
N GLY A 291 46.57 -13.96 -12.11
CA GLY A 291 45.85 -13.47 -13.29
C GLY A 291 46.67 -13.56 -14.57
N GLN A 292 48.00 -13.40 -14.52
CA GLN A 292 48.86 -13.58 -15.72
C GLN A 292 48.94 -15.04 -16.17
N GLY A 293 48.85 -16.01 -15.26
CA GLY A 293 48.84 -17.45 -15.58
C GLY A 293 47.54 -17.92 -16.22
N THR A 294 46.41 -17.50 -15.65
CA THR A 294 45.06 -17.80 -16.18
C THR A 294 44.75 -17.03 -17.47
N LEU A 295 45.31 -15.84 -17.63
CA LEU A 295 45.29 -15.10 -18.90
C LEU A 295 46.12 -15.82 -19.97
N SER A 296 47.24 -16.46 -19.63
CA SER A 296 48.04 -17.24 -20.58
C SER A 296 47.29 -18.47 -21.13
N GLU A 297 46.58 -19.22 -20.29
CA GLU A 297 45.74 -20.35 -20.74
C GLU A 297 44.53 -19.88 -21.55
N SER A 298 43.90 -18.77 -21.14
CA SER A 298 42.78 -18.18 -21.87
C SER A 298 43.22 -17.58 -23.22
N ILE A 299 44.42 -16.99 -23.29
CA ILE A 299 45.06 -16.53 -24.52
C ILE A 299 45.38 -17.71 -25.44
N GLN A 300 45.88 -18.84 -24.91
CA GLN A 300 46.11 -20.06 -25.70
C GLN A 300 44.80 -20.65 -26.25
N GLN A 301 43.73 -20.67 -25.46
CA GLN A 301 42.41 -21.11 -25.90
C GLN A 301 41.83 -20.16 -26.95
N TYR A 302 41.94 -18.85 -26.75
CA TYR A 302 41.51 -17.81 -27.68
C TYR A 302 42.29 -17.89 -28.99
N PHE A 303 43.62 -18.05 -28.95
CA PHE A 303 44.42 -18.25 -30.17
C PHE A 303 44.05 -19.54 -30.89
N LYS A 304 43.72 -20.63 -30.18
CA LYS A 304 43.25 -21.87 -30.80
C LYS A 304 41.94 -21.67 -31.57
N TYR A 305 40.99 -20.93 -30.99
CA TYR A 305 39.74 -20.56 -31.68
C TYR A 305 39.95 -19.53 -32.79
N TYR A 306 40.84 -18.56 -32.58
CA TYR A 306 41.18 -17.52 -33.56
C TYR A 306 41.92 -18.09 -34.78
N ILE A 307 42.81 -19.08 -34.60
CA ILE A 307 43.51 -19.77 -35.69
C ILE A 307 42.52 -20.59 -36.53
N ILE A 308 41.56 -21.27 -35.89
CA ILE A 308 40.51 -22.02 -36.59
C ILE A 308 39.58 -21.05 -37.35
N TYR A 309 39.21 -19.94 -36.72
CA TYR A 309 38.36 -18.92 -37.31
C TYR A 309 39.05 -18.17 -38.46
N ASP A 310 40.33 -17.79 -38.33
CA ASP A 310 41.14 -17.17 -39.39
C ASP A 310 41.41 -18.13 -40.55
N ALA A 311 41.61 -19.44 -40.28
CA ALA A 311 41.72 -20.46 -41.31
C ALA A 311 40.41 -20.64 -42.09
N MET A 312 39.25 -20.57 -41.41
CA MET A 312 37.92 -20.59 -42.04
C MET A 312 37.65 -19.31 -42.85
N LEU A 313 38.01 -18.14 -42.33
CA LEU A 313 37.88 -16.85 -43.02
C LEU A 313 38.78 -16.76 -44.26
N LYS A 314 40.02 -17.26 -44.18
CA LYS A 314 40.93 -17.36 -45.32
C LYS A 314 40.43 -18.36 -46.37
N ALA A 315 39.84 -19.49 -45.98
CA ALA A 315 39.23 -20.44 -46.91
C ALA A 315 38.00 -19.84 -47.63
N VAL A 316 37.16 -19.09 -46.90
CA VAL A 316 36.01 -18.37 -47.45
C VAL A 316 36.45 -17.21 -48.35
N ASN A 317 37.48 -16.44 -47.98
CA ASN A 317 38.04 -15.38 -48.82
C ASN A 317 38.77 -15.92 -50.06
N CYS A 318 39.46 -17.06 -49.98
CA CYS A 318 40.03 -17.71 -51.16
C CYS A 318 38.94 -18.25 -52.11
N ASN A 319 37.78 -18.70 -51.60
CA ASN A 319 36.63 -19.06 -52.43
C ASN A 319 35.95 -17.83 -53.05
N LYS A 320 35.86 -16.70 -52.32
CA LYS A 320 35.44 -15.41 -52.90
C LYS A 320 36.42 -14.90 -53.96
N LEU A 321 37.74 -15.09 -53.77
CA LEU A 321 38.77 -14.72 -54.76
C LEU A 321 38.76 -15.64 -56.00
N LYS A 322 38.47 -16.93 -55.85
CA LYS A 322 38.27 -17.85 -56.98
C LYS A 322 36.94 -17.61 -57.73
N GLN A 323 35.88 -17.19 -57.03
CA GLN A 323 34.64 -16.73 -57.66
C GLN A 323 34.79 -15.36 -58.32
N SER A 324 35.76 -14.53 -57.91
CA SER A 324 36.07 -13.26 -58.61
C SER A 324 36.92 -13.41 -59.88
N GLU A 325 37.50 -14.60 -60.14
CA GLU A 325 38.27 -14.84 -61.37
C GLU A 325 37.51 -15.65 -62.44
N ASN A 326 36.34 -16.22 -62.15
CA ASN A 326 35.51 -16.87 -63.16
C ASN A 326 34.03 -16.50 -63.05
N LYS A 327 33.70 -15.43 -63.80
CA LYS A 327 32.39 -15.05 -64.36
C LYS A 327 31.19 -14.96 -63.40
N SER A 328 30.86 -13.70 -63.10
CA SER A 328 29.52 -13.09 -63.07
C SER A 328 28.33 -14.06 -63.10
N PHE A 329 27.52 -14.13 -62.05
CA PHE A 329 26.04 -14.11 -62.16
C PHE A 329 25.35 -13.83 -60.81
N SER A 330 24.27 -13.05 -60.92
CA SER A 330 23.27 -12.53 -59.99
C SER A 330 23.12 -13.10 -58.56
N THR A 331 23.31 -12.15 -57.64
CA THR A 331 23.05 -11.97 -56.21
C THR A 331 21.75 -12.50 -55.55
N GLU A 332 20.93 -13.36 -56.15
CA GLU A 332 19.65 -13.79 -55.53
C GLU A 332 19.60 -15.25 -55.06
N SER A 333 20.53 -16.13 -55.49
CA SER A 333 20.57 -17.53 -55.03
C SER A 333 21.32 -17.72 -53.70
N ASP A 334 22.32 -16.89 -53.42
CA ASP A 334 23.26 -17.13 -52.32
C ASP A 334 22.77 -16.56 -50.99
N ALA A 335 21.96 -15.50 -51.02
CA ALA A 335 21.25 -15.02 -49.84
C ALA A 335 20.30 -16.11 -49.28
N LYS A 336 19.64 -16.87 -50.16
CA LYS A 336 18.75 -17.97 -49.78
C LYS A 336 19.48 -19.20 -49.21
N ILE A 337 20.71 -19.47 -49.62
CA ILE A 337 21.51 -20.59 -49.08
C ILE A 337 22.01 -20.27 -47.66
N VAL A 338 22.43 -19.01 -47.42
CA VAL A 338 22.83 -18.54 -46.09
C VAL A 338 21.62 -18.50 -45.15
N GLU A 339 20.45 -18.06 -45.63
CA GLU A 339 19.21 -18.04 -44.86
C GLU A 339 18.71 -19.45 -44.50
N LEU A 340 18.81 -20.42 -45.42
CA LEU A 340 18.49 -21.84 -45.16
C LEU A 340 19.47 -22.50 -44.17
N PHE A 341 20.74 -22.11 -44.15
CA PHE A 341 21.73 -22.60 -43.19
C PHE A 341 21.46 -22.08 -41.77
N HIS A 342 21.08 -20.80 -41.63
CA HIS A 342 20.67 -20.22 -40.35
C HIS A 342 19.35 -20.81 -39.83
N LEU A 343 18.37 -21.06 -40.71
CA LEU A 343 17.11 -21.72 -40.36
C LEU A 343 17.32 -23.17 -39.89
N ASN A 344 18.26 -23.92 -40.47
CA ASN A 344 18.53 -25.31 -40.06
C ASN A 344 19.26 -25.38 -38.69
N LEU A 345 20.11 -24.39 -38.40
CA LEU A 345 20.77 -24.25 -37.10
C LEU A 345 19.76 -23.87 -35.99
N LEU A 346 18.80 -22.98 -36.29
CA LEU A 346 17.69 -22.63 -35.39
C LEU A 346 16.75 -23.80 -35.15
N ASN A 347 16.41 -24.58 -36.18
CA ASN A 347 15.48 -25.71 -36.07
C ASN A 347 16.05 -26.87 -35.21
N LYS A 348 17.38 -27.04 -35.21
CA LYS A 348 18.06 -28.04 -34.35
C LYS A 348 18.15 -27.61 -32.88
N HIS A 349 18.04 -26.31 -32.59
CA HIS A 349 18.01 -25.78 -31.21
C HIS A 349 16.61 -25.66 -30.62
N ILE A 350 15.56 -25.48 -31.44
CA ILE A 350 14.17 -25.27 -30.96
C ILE A 350 13.44 -26.59 -30.63
N SER A 351 13.92 -27.75 -31.09
CA SER A 351 13.22 -29.04 -30.97
C SER A 351 13.47 -29.83 -29.67
N THR A 352 13.92 -29.20 -28.58
CA THR A 352 14.00 -29.84 -27.24
C THR A 352 13.41 -29.00 -26.10
N ASN A 353 12.12 -28.64 -26.17
CA ASN A 353 11.13 -28.82 -25.08
C ASN A 353 9.76 -28.19 -25.43
N LYS A 354 8.71 -28.74 -24.81
CA LYS A 354 7.30 -28.81 -25.25
C LYS A 354 6.51 -27.49 -25.33
N SER A 355 5.41 -27.62 -26.10
CA SER A 355 4.10 -26.94 -26.03
C SER A 355 4.01 -25.46 -26.40
N SER A 356 3.49 -25.20 -27.61
CA SER A 356 2.24 -24.43 -27.78
C SER A 356 1.81 -24.48 -29.24
N GLU A 357 0.59 -24.98 -29.47
CA GLU A 357 -0.16 -24.72 -30.70
C GLU A 357 -0.27 -23.21 -30.94
N LYS A 358 0.24 -22.76 -32.08
CA LYS A 358 -0.29 -21.70 -32.97
C LYS A 358 0.85 -21.16 -33.84
N LEU A 359 1.04 -21.77 -35.00
CA LEU A 359 1.68 -21.12 -36.15
C LEU A 359 1.04 -21.66 -37.45
N LYS A 360 -0.27 -21.42 -37.60
CA LYS A 360 -0.96 -21.55 -38.90
C LYS A 360 -0.55 -20.39 -39.81
N PHE A 361 0.69 -20.41 -40.31
CA PHE A 361 1.13 -19.48 -41.35
C PHE A 361 1.96 -20.11 -42.48
N PHE A 362 2.20 -21.42 -42.46
CA PHE A 362 3.13 -22.06 -43.42
C PHE A 362 2.53 -23.15 -44.34
N GLU A 363 1.21 -23.17 -44.54
CA GLU A 363 0.55 -24.09 -45.51
C GLU A 363 0.51 -23.56 -46.96
N LYS A 364 1.17 -22.44 -47.30
CA LYS A 364 1.17 -21.90 -48.68
C LYS A 364 2.47 -22.03 -49.48
N CYS A 365 3.51 -22.67 -48.96
CA CYS A 365 4.79 -22.82 -49.67
C CYS A 365 5.05 -24.23 -50.21
N GLN A 366 4.05 -25.10 -50.24
CA GLN A 366 4.21 -26.53 -50.57
C GLN A 366 4.20 -26.87 -52.08
N ILE A 367 4.27 -25.87 -52.96
CA ILE A 367 4.19 -26.10 -54.42
C ILE A 367 5.57 -26.03 -55.12
N PHE A 368 6.63 -25.52 -54.49
CA PHE A 368 7.93 -25.31 -55.18
C PHE A 368 9.08 -26.24 -54.76
N ILE A 369 8.82 -27.20 -53.88
CA ILE A 369 9.88 -28.04 -53.29
C ILE A 369 10.31 -29.24 -54.16
N PRO A 370 9.45 -29.89 -54.98
CA PRO A 370 9.88 -31.09 -55.71
C PRO A 370 10.86 -30.82 -56.88
N GLU A 371 10.74 -29.73 -57.63
CA GLU A 371 11.58 -29.47 -58.82
C GLU A 371 13.01 -28.99 -58.49
N ILE A 372 13.25 -28.40 -57.31
CA ILE A 372 14.57 -27.89 -56.90
C ILE A 372 15.46 -29.00 -56.33
N LEU A 373 14.87 -30.07 -55.76
CA LEU A 373 15.62 -31.12 -55.09
C LEU A 373 16.26 -32.13 -56.05
N GLU A 374 15.67 -32.39 -57.22
CA GLU A 374 16.23 -33.37 -58.16
C GLU A 374 17.44 -32.88 -58.97
N THR A 375 17.62 -31.56 -59.13
CA THR A 375 18.77 -31.00 -59.88
C THR A 375 20.00 -30.68 -59.00
N ARG A 376 19.86 -30.55 -57.67
CA ARG A 376 20.98 -30.14 -56.77
C ARG A 376 21.83 -31.27 -56.18
N ILE A 377 21.32 -32.51 -56.10
CA ILE A 377 22.05 -33.62 -55.43
C ILE A 377 23.30 -34.08 -56.21
N LYS A 378 23.44 -33.75 -57.50
CA LYS A 378 24.63 -34.12 -58.30
C LYS A 378 25.78 -33.10 -58.32
N GLN A 379 25.59 -31.87 -57.86
CA GLN A 379 26.65 -30.82 -57.87
C GLN A 379 27.29 -30.54 -56.49
N GLU A 380 26.75 -31.07 -55.39
CA GLU A 380 27.21 -30.74 -54.02
C GLU A 380 28.38 -31.58 -53.46
N SER A 381 28.82 -32.69 -54.08
CA SER A 381 29.86 -33.55 -53.49
C SER A 381 31.33 -33.15 -53.79
N GLU A 382 31.61 -32.50 -54.92
CA GLU A 382 32.98 -32.12 -55.29
C GLU A 382 33.45 -30.82 -54.62
N ALA A 383 32.53 -29.86 -54.41
CA ALA A 383 32.85 -28.57 -53.78
C ALA A 383 33.18 -28.69 -52.28
N LEU A 384 32.46 -29.57 -51.56
CA LEU A 384 32.67 -29.79 -50.12
C LEU A 384 33.99 -30.50 -49.83
N THR A 385 34.38 -31.45 -50.69
CA THR A 385 35.63 -32.21 -50.56
C THR A 385 36.85 -31.34 -50.86
N SER A 386 36.75 -30.43 -51.83
CA SER A 386 37.79 -29.44 -52.17
C SER A 386 38.00 -28.41 -51.04
N PHE A 387 36.93 -27.91 -50.44
CA PHE A 387 36.98 -26.93 -49.36
C PHE A 387 37.61 -27.51 -48.07
N THR A 388 37.25 -28.74 -47.72
CA THR A 388 37.78 -29.42 -46.52
C THR A 388 39.28 -29.67 -46.63
N LYS A 389 39.76 -30.06 -47.82
CA LYS A 389 41.18 -30.31 -48.11
C LYS A 389 42.03 -29.02 -48.09
N GLN A 390 41.41 -27.88 -48.40
CA GLN A 390 42.06 -26.57 -48.38
C GLN A 390 42.23 -26.03 -46.95
N ILE A 391 41.27 -26.31 -46.06
CA ILE A 391 41.36 -26.02 -44.62
C ILE A 391 42.47 -26.86 -43.97
N GLU A 392 42.55 -28.15 -44.30
CA GLU A 392 43.60 -29.04 -43.77
C GLU A 392 45.03 -28.62 -44.18
N ASN A 393 45.23 -28.18 -45.43
CA ASN A 393 46.54 -27.71 -45.89
C ASN A 393 47.00 -26.42 -45.18
N ASN A 394 46.08 -25.51 -44.89
CA ASN A 394 46.38 -24.26 -44.19
C ASN A 394 46.76 -24.52 -42.72
N ILE A 395 46.09 -25.47 -42.07
CA ILE A 395 46.42 -25.92 -40.70
C ILE A 395 47.78 -26.60 -40.67
N ASN A 396 48.09 -27.46 -41.66
CA ASN A 396 49.37 -28.17 -41.73
C ASN A 396 50.58 -27.23 -41.98
N GLU A 397 50.44 -26.17 -42.78
CA GLU A 397 51.48 -25.13 -42.96
C GLU A 397 51.77 -24.38 -41.65
N PHE A 398 50.73 -24.07 -40.88
CA PHE A 398 50.85 -23.42 -39.58
C PHE A 398 51.56 -24.32 -38.55
N CYS A 399 51.18 -25.60 -38.50
CA CYS A 399 51.82 -26.58 -37.61
C CYS A 399 53.29 -26.87 -37.98
N LYS A 400 53.66 -26.86 -39.28
CA LYS A 400 55.06 -27.03 -39.72
C LYS A 400 55.97 -25.87 -39.30
N LYS A 401 55.46 -24.63 -39.27
CA LYS A 401 56.20 -23.46 -38.75
C LYS A 401 56.42 -23.56 -37.23
N LEU A 402 55.47 -24.14 -36.51
CA LEU A 402 55.52 -24.35 -35.06
C LEU A 402 56.49 -25.48 -34.67
N LEU A 403 56.51 -26.59 -35.41
CA LEU A 403 57.46 -27.70 -35.22
C LEU A 403 58.92 -27.29 -35.45
N LYS A 404 59.18 -26.36 -36.38
CA LYS A 404 60.52 -25.79 -36.63
C LYS A 404 61.07 -25.00 -35.43
N TYR A 405 60.21 -24.60 -34.50
CA TYR A 405 60.56 -23.84 -33.29
C TYR A 405 60.92 -24.75 -32.09
N HIS A 406 60.49 -26.01 -32.06
CA HIS A 406 60.55 -26.88 -30.86
C HIS A 406 61.61 -28.00 -30.86
N HIS A 407 62.36 -28.22 -31.93
CA HIS A 407 63.45 -29.22 -31.92
C HIS A 407 64.75 -28.65 -31.34
N LYS A 408 64.94 -28.78 -30.01
CA LYS A 408 66.26 -28.92 -29.34
C LYS A 408 66.14 -29.62 -27.96
N GLY A 409 66.53 -30.91 -27.90
CA GLY A 409 67.19 -31.55 -26.72
C GLY A 409 66.41 -32.57 -25.85
N ASN A 410 67.00 -33.77 -25.67
CA ASN A 410 66.54 -35.00 -24.97
C ASN A 410 66.27 -34.91 -23.45
N PHE A 411 65.35 -35.75 -22.91
CA PHE A 411 65.15 -36.01 -21.46
C PHE A 411 64.98 -37.52 -21.14
N PRO A 412 65.42 -38.04 -19.97
CA PRO A 412 65.52 -39.48 -19.70
C PRO A 412 64.26 -40.11 -19.07
N LEU A 413 63.73 -41.17 -19.70
CA LEU A 413 62.41 -41.77 -19.41
C LEU A 413 62.27 -42.57 -18.09
N LYS A 414 63.34 -43.13 -17.51
CA LYS A 414 63.20 -44.03 -16.32
C LYS A 414 62.89 -43.32 -15.00
N LYS A 415 63.21 -42.03 -14.89
CA LYS A 415 62.86 -41.21 -13.72
C LYS A 415 61.40 -40.74 -13.76
N TRP A 416 60.85 -40.67 -14.98
CA TRP A 416 59.48 -40.22 -15.24
C TRP A 416 58.46 -41.30 -14.90
N GLN A 417 58.68 -42.58 -15.24
CA GLN A 417 57.71 -43.66 -14.96
C GLN A 417 57.29 -43.72 -13.48
N LYS A 418 58.25 -43.69 -12.55
CA LYS A 418 57.97 -43.74 -11.11
C LYS A 418 57.31 -42.47 -10.56
N GLN A 419 57.58 -41.32 -11.18
CA GLN A 419 56.92 -40.05 -10.88
C GLN A 419 55.53 -39.97 -11.51
N PHE A 420 55.32 -40.65 -12.64
CA PHE A 420 54.06 -40.69 -13.37
C PHE A 420 53.05 -41.59 -12.66
N ASP A 421 53.46 -42.73 -12.11
CA ASP A 421 52.58 -43.62 -11.34
C ASP A 421 52.08 -42.95 -10.04
N VAL A 422 52.97 -42.26 -9.32
CA VAL A 422 52.60 -41.45 -8.13
C VAL A 422 51.73 -40.25 -8.54
N ALA A 423 52.05 -39.60 -9.65
CA ALA A 423 51.22 -38.51 -10.17
C ALA A 423 49.83 -39.00 -10.62
N ILE A 424 49.68 -40.23 -11.11
CA ILE A 424 48.39 -40.83 -11.47
C ILE A 424 47.57 -41.16 -10.23
N GLU A 425 48.17 -41.67 -9.15
CA GLU A 425 47.46 -41.86 -7.87
C GLU A 425 47.02 -40.51 -7.27
N GLU A 426 47.91 -39.50 -7.26
CA GLU A 426 47.56 -38.16 -6.80
C GLU A 426 46.52 -37.46 -7.69
N LEU A 427 46.54 -37.70 -9.02
CA LEU A 427 45.53 -37.20 -9.95
C LEU A 427 44.19 -37.91 -9.79
N SER A 428 44.18 -39.21 -9.50
CA SER A 428 42.98 -39.98 -9.18
C SER A 428 42.32 -39.45 -7.90
N GLU A 429 43.12 -39.21 -6.86
CA GLU A 429 42.65 -38.63 -5.60
C GLU A 429 42.15 -37.18 -5.78
N LYS A 430 42.89 -36.35 -6.51
CA LYS A 430 42.47 -34.97 -6.86
C LYS A 430 41.25 -34.93 -7.79
N SER A 431 41.10 -35.88 -8.72
CA SER A 431 39.92 -36.01 -9.58
C SER A 431 38.69 -36.35 -8.75
N SER A 432 38.80 -37.27 -7.78
CA SER A 432 37.68 -37.61 -6.89
C SER A 432 37.26 -36.45 -5.98
N LEU A 433 38.23 -35.64 -5.53
CA LEU A 433 37.99 -34.40 -4.79
C LEU A 433 37.36 -33.32 -5.68
N LEU A 434 37.78 -33.22 -6.95
CA LEU A 434 37.22 -32.30 -7.93
C LEU A 434 35.79 -32.70 -8.32
N ASP A 435 35.50 -33.99 -8.45
CA ASP A 435 34.14 -34.50 -8.68
C ASP A 435 33.23 -34.20 -7.49
N SER A 436 33.73 -34.41 -6.26
CA SER A 436 33.01 -34.03 -5.04
C SER A 436 32.79 -32.51 -4.94
N ALA A 437 33.79 -31.71 -5.30
CA ALA A 437 33.71 -30.25 -5.32
C ALA A 437 32.78 -29.74 -6.43
N THR A 438 32.76 -30.39 -7.59
CA THR A 438 31.88 -30.07 -8.73
C THR A 438 30.43 -30.39 -8.37
N VAL A 439 30.17 -31.51 -7.69
CA VAL A 439 28.85 -31.83 -7.14
C VAL A 439 28.41 -30.78 -6.11
N LYS A 440 29.30 -30.37 -5.19
CA LYS A 440 29.00 -29.30 -4.21
C LYS A 440 28.79 -27.94 -4.89
N PHE A 441 29.58 -27.60 -5.90
CA PHE A 441 29.46 -26.37 -6.67
C PHE A 441 28.14 -26.34 -7.45
N ASN A 442 27.74 -27.45 -8.08
CA ASN A 442 26.47 -27.54 -8.79
C ASN A 442 25.28 -27.43 -7.83
N ILE A 443 25.36 -28.02 -6.63
CA ILE A 443 24.34 -27.85 -5.58
C ILE A 443 24.28 -26.39 -5.10
N LEU A 444 25.43 -25.77 -4.82
CA LEU A 444 25.48 -24.38 -4.37
C LEU A 444 25.06 -23.38 -5.46
N SER A 445 25.44 -23.62 -6.70
CA SER A 445 25.03 -22.84 -7.86
C SER A 445 23.52 -22.96 -8.12
N SER A 446 22.96 -24.16 -7.96
CA SER A 446 21.50 -24.37 -8.00
C SER A 446 20.78 -23.62 -6.86
N ILE A 447 21.32 -23.65 -5.63
CA ILE A 447 20.78 -22.89 -4.50
C ILE A 447 20.89 -21.38 -4.74
N LEU A 448 22.01 -20.91 -5.26
CA LEU A 448 22.24 -19.50 -5.58
C LEU A 448 21.30 -19.03 -6.69
N TYR A 449 21.14 -19.81 -7.76
CA TYR A 449 20.20 -19.52 -8.84
C TYR A 449 18.75 -19.49 -8.33
N LYS A 450 18.39 -20.41 -7.44
CA LYS A 450 17.06 -20.41 -6.79
C LYS A 450 16.85 -19.17 -5.92
N LYS A 451 17.84 -18.76 -5.13
CA LYS A 451 17.78 -17.51 -4.35
C LYS A 451 17.74 -16.26 -5.23
N MET A 452 18.47 -16.25 -6.34
CA MET A 452 18.48 -15.15 -7.29
C MET A 452 17.13 -15.02 -7.99
N MET A 453 16.51 -16.13 -8.38
CA MET A 453 15.15 -16.15 -8.93
C MET A 453 14.10 -15.69 -7.91
N GLN A 454 14.21 -16.12 -6.64
CA GLN A 454 13.34 -15.61 -5.58
C GLN A 454 13.47 -14.09 -5.40
N TYR A 455 14.70 -13.56 -5.45
CA TYR A 455 14.91 -12.12 -5.39
C TYR A 455 14.30 -11.39 -6.61
N TYR A 456 14.40 -11.96 -7.82
CA TYR A 456 13.77 -11.39 -9.01
C TYR A 456 12.23 -11.44 -8.94
N GLU A 457 11.65 -12.51 -8.39
CA GLU A 457 10.21 -12.63 -8.15
C GLU A 457 9.74 -11.57 -7.15
N GLU A 458 10.42 -11.42 -6.01
CA GLU A 458 10.13 -10.38 -5.00
C GLU A 458 10.22 -8.96 -5.59
N LEU A 459 11.20 -8.71 -6.48
CA LEU A 459 11.39 -7.42 -7.12
C LEU A 459 10.30 -7.13 -8.17
N LEU A 460 9.86 -8.15 -8.91
CA LEU A 460 8.72 -8.05 -9.84
C LEU A 460 7.40 -7.81 -9.11
N GLU A 461 7.16 -8.51 -8.01
CA GLU A 461 6.00 -8.26 -7.13
C GLU A 461 6.02 -6.84 -6.57
N GLY A 462 7.18 -6.35 -6.14
CA GLY A 462 7.35 -4.97 -5.69
C GLY A 462 7.01 -3.92 -6.77
N ILE A 463 7.44 -4.16 -8.01
CA ILE A 463 7.10 -3.30 -9.16
C ILE A 463 5.59 -3.34 -9.44
N GLU A 464 4.95 -4.51 -9.34
CA GLU A 464 3.51 -4.64 -9.57
C GLU A 464 2.69 -3.92 -8.48
N ILE A 465 3.14 -3.99 -7.22
CA ILE A 465 2.53 -3.25 -6.10
C ILE A 465 2.65 -1.74 -6.32
N LEU A 466 3.83 -1.26 -6.73
CA LEU A 466 4.04 0.17 -7.04
C LEU A 466 3.13 0.64 -8.18
N ALA A 467 2.96 -0.17 -9.24
CA ALA A 467 2.04 0.15 -10.33
C ALA A 467 0.57 0.20 -9.87
N LYS A 468 0.16 -0.69 -8.97
CA LYS A 468 -1.19 -0.67 -8.36
C LYS A 468 -1.40 0.57 -7.50
N LEU A 469 -0.43 0.93 -6.66
CA LEU A 469 -0.48 2.15 -5.84
C LEU A 469 -0.59 3.41 -6.70
N MET A 470 0.15 3.51 -7.80
CA MET A 470 0.04 4.64 -8.73
C MET A 470 -1.37 4.76 -9.32
N ARG A 471 -2.00 3.64 -9.72
CA ARG A 471 -3.38 3.64 -10.22
C ARG A 471 -4.39 4.09 -9.16
N LEU A 472 -4.27 3.58 -7.94
CA LEU A 472 -5.16 3.97 -6.84
C LEU A 472 -5.04 5.46 -6.50
N TYR A 473 -3.81 5.97 -6.49
CA TYR A 473 -3.57 7.39 -6.26
C TYR A 473 -4.18 8.27 -7.36
N GLN A 474 -4.11 7.82 -8.60
CA GLN A 474 -4.74 8.51 -9.73
C GLN A 474 -6.27 8.51 -9.62
N GLN A 475 -6.89 7.38 -9.26
CA GLN A 475 -8.33 7.30 -9.02
C GLN A 475 -8.80 8.20 -7.86
N LYS A 476 -8.00 8.30 -6.79
CA LYS A 476 -8.28 9.22 -5.68
C LYS A 476 -8.28 10.68 -6.14
N LEU A 477 -7.30 11.04 -6.99
CA LEU A 477 -7.20 12.39 -7.54
C LEU A 477 -8.41 12.72 -8.44
N ASP A 478 -8.79 11.78 -9.31
CA ASP A 478 -9.94 11.92 -10.21
C ASP A 478 -11.25 12.07 -9.42
N PHE A 479 -11.44 11.28 -8.36
CA PHE A 479 -12.59 11.40 -7.47
C PHE A 479 -12.67 12.76 -6.77
N GLN A 480 -11.53 13.26 -6.26
CA GLN A 480 -11.48 14.59 -5.63
C GLN A 480 -11.82 15.71 -6.62
N LEU A 481 -11.36 15.59 -7.87
CA LEU A 481 -11.74 16.50 -8.96
C LEU A 481 -13.25 16.45 -9.23
N SER A 482 -13.84 15.27 -9.40
CA SER A 482 -15.28 15.13 -9.62
C SER A 482 -16.12 15.65 -8.46
N MET A 483 -15.68 15.48 -7.22
CA MET A 483 -16.35 16.03 -6.03
C MET A 483 -16.28 17.56 -5.97
N ALA A 484 -15.16 18.14 -6.39
CA ALA A 484 -15.03 19.59 -6.50
C ALA A 484 -15.94 20.17 -7.60
N GLU A 485 -16.01 19.51 -8.75
CA GLU A 485 -16.93 19.88 -9.85
C GLU A 485 -18.40 19.79 -9.42
N LEU A 486 -18.79 18.70 -8.74
CA LEU A 486 -20.15 18.55 -8.22
C LEU A 486 -20.50 19.65 -7.20
N SER A 487 -19.54 20.02 -6.34
CA SER A 487 -19.72 21.09 -5.35
C SER A 487 -19.87 22.45 -6.02
N PHE A 488 -19.12 22.70 -7.09
CA PHE A 488 -19.24 23.90 -7.91
C PHE A 488 -20.61 24.00 -8.60
N GLU A 489 -21.09 22.91 -9.20
CA GLU A 489 -22.41 22.86 -9.83
C GLU A 489 -23.56 23.00 -8.81
N LYS A 490 -23.44 22.39 -7.63
CA LYS A 490 -24.38 22.64 -6.51
C LYS A 490 -24.40 24.12 -6.12
N GLY A 491 -23.25 24.78 -6.10
CA GLY A 491 -23.13 26.22 -5.85
C GLY A 491 -23.89 27.06 -6.89
N LYS A 492 -23.75 26.74 -8.18
CA LYS A 492 -24.53 27.38 -9.25
C LYS A 492 -26.03 27.17 -9.09
N PHE A 493 -26.46 25.95 -8.77
CA PHE A 493 -27.88 25.65 -8.56
C PHE A 493 -28.46 26.41 -7.36
N LEU A 494 -27.72 26.49 -6.24
CA LEU A 494 -28.09 27.28 -5.08
C LEU A 494 -28.23 28.76 -5.42
N HIS A 495 -27.30 29.31 -6.22
CA HIS A 495 -27.40 30.69 -6.70
C HIS A 495 -28.67 30.92 -7.52
N LEU A 496 -28.99 30.03 -8.46
CA LEU A 496 -30.24 30.10 -9.24
C LEU A 496 -31.47 29.99 -8.35
N LYS A 497 -31.46 29.10 -7.35
CA LYS A 497 -32.55 28.94 -6.40
C LYS A 497 -32.78 30.21 -5.57
N ILE A 498 -31.69 30.85 -5.13
CA ILE A 498 -31.77 32.16 -4.43
C ILE A 498 -32.40 33.22 -5.34
N GLN A 499 -31.99 33.29 -6.61
CA GLN A 499 -32.57 34.22 -7.58
C GLN A 499 -34.07 33.96 -7.82
N CYS A 500 -34.49 32.70 -7.90
CA CYS A 500 -35.90 32.36 -8.02
C CYS A 500 -36.69 32.80 -6.78
N ILE A 501 -36.20 32.53 -5.57
CA ILE A 501 -36.84 32.96 -4.32
C ILE A 501 -36.91 34.49 -4.25
N GLU A 502 -35.86 35.20 -4.69
CA GLU A 502 -35.86 36.66 -4.76
C GLU A 502 -36.95 37.18 -5.71
N LEU A 503 -37.12 36.54 -6.87
CA LEU A 503 -38.18 36.87 -7.82
C LEU A 503 -39.57 36.55 -7.27
N GLU A 504 -39.75 35.41 -6.62
CA GLU A 504 -41.01 35.04 -5.95
C GLU A 504 -41.37 36.05 -4.86
N LEU A 505 -40.41 36.45 -4.02
CA LEU A 505 -40.60 37.49 -3.01
C LEU A 505 -40.93 38.84 -3.64
N LYS A 506 -40.29 39.21 -4.75
CA LYS A 506 -40.62 40.43 -5.48
C LYS A 506 -42.05 40.39 -6.04
N ILE A 507 -42.47 39.26 -6.61
CA ILE A 507 -43.83 39.08 -7.13
C ILE A 507 -44.86 39.10 -6.00
N SER A 508 -44.58 38.45 -4.86
CA SER A 508 -45.50 38.41 -3.72
C SER A 508 -45.61 39.74 -2.99
N SER A 509 -44.51 40.50 -2.91
CA SER A 509 -44.46 41.79 -2.22
C SER A 509 -45.03 42.93 -3.06
N TYR A 510 -44.92 42.83 -4.39
CA TYR A 510 -45.35 43.84 -5.34
C TYR A 510 -46.43 43.28 -6.27
N SER A 511 -47.63 43.05 -5.73
CA SER A 511 -48.81 42.76 -6.56
C SER A 511 -49.10 43.91 -7.53
N VAL A 512 -49.80 43.63 -8.63
CA VAL A 512 -50.13 44.63 -9.67
C VAL A 512 -50.89 45.82 -9.06
N GLU A 513 -51.74 45.56 -8.07
CA GLU A 513 -52.49 46.54 -7.30
C GLU A 513 -51.58 47.34 -6.35
N ALA A 514 -50.65 46.67 -5.66
CA ALA A 514 -49.69 47.33 -4.77
C ALA A 514 -48.74 48.25 -5.54
N VAL A 515 -48.26 47.84 -6.71
CA VAL A 515 -47.42 48.68 -7.59
C VAL A 515 -48.18 49.90 -8.10
N LYS A 516 -49.46 49.75 -8.46
CA LYS A 516 -50.32 50.88 -8.83
C LYS A 516 -50.50 51.86 -7.66
N ALA A 517 -50.77 51.36 -6.46
CA ALA A 517 -50.89 52.18 -5.26
C ALA A 517 -49.57 52.90 -4.92
N LEU A 518 -48.44 52.19 -4.96
CA LEU A 518 -47.11 52.75 -4.71
C LEU A 518 -46.72 53.84 -5.74
N LYS A 519 -47.11 53.71 -7.01
CA LYS A 519 -46.91 54.77 -8.02
C LYS A 519 -47.66 56.05 -7.66
N ILE A 520 -48.93 55.93 -7.25
CA ILE A 520 -49.75 57.08 -6.84
C ILE A 520 -49.15 57.74 -5.59
N ILE A 521 -48.75 56.94 -4.60
CA ILE A 521 -48.10 57.44 -3.37
C ILE A 521 -46.79 58.16 -3.71
N LYS A 522 -45.96 57.58 -4.60
CA LYS A 522 -44.70 58.19 -5.06
C LYS A 522 -44.93 59.52 -5.77
N GLU A 523 -45.94 59.62 -6.64
CA GLU A 523 -46.27 60.88 -7.31
C GLU A 523 -46.72 61.96 -6.32
N GLN A 524 -47.53 61.60 -5.33
CA GLN A 524 -47.95 62.54 -4.28
C GLN A 524 -46.78 62.96 -3.38
N LEU A 525 -45.90 62.04 -3.01
CA LEU A 525 -44.70 62.33 -2.22
C LEU A 525 -43.75 63.24 -2.99
N ASN A 526 -43.46 62.94 -4.26
CA ASN A 526 -42.62 63.78 -5.12
C ASN A 526 -43.21 65.19 -5.28
N LYS A 527 -44.54 65.32 -5.44
CA LYS A 527 -45.21 66.63 -5.46
C LYS A 527 -45.05 67.38 -4.14
N LYS A 528 -45.22 66.70 -2.99
CA LYS A 528 -45.03 67.30 -1.66
C LYS A 528 -43.57 67.71 -1.43
N GLU A 529 -42.62 66.87 -1.81
CA GLU A 529 -41.19 67.16 -1.70
C GLU A 529 -40.80 68.37 -2.55
N GLY A 530 -41.29 68.45 -3.79
CA GLY A 530 -41.10 69.62 -4.64
C GLY A 530 -41.68 70.89 -4.03
N CYS A 531 -42.90 70.81 -3.49
CA CYS A 531 -43.53 71.94 -2.80
C CYS A 531 -42.73 72.40 -1.57
N LEU A 532 -42.28 71.46 -0.73
CA LEU A 532 -41.46 71.75 0.45
C LEU A 532 -40.10 72.35 0.07
N LYS A 533 -39.44 71.83 -0.97
CA LYS A 533 -38.20 72.43 -1.48
C LYS A 533 -38.41 73.86 -1.96
N SER A 534 -39.49 74.14 -2.69
CA SER A 534 -39.82 75.51 -3.10
C SER A 534 -40.14 76.42 -1.92
N GLN A 535 -40.81 75.92 -0.87
CA GLN A 535 -41.05 76.68 0.35
C GLN A 535 -39.73 76.96 1.10
N LEU A 536 -38.84 75.98 1.18
CA LEU A 536 -37.55 76.12 1.85
C LEU A 536 -36.65 77.13 1.12
N ILE A 537 -36.64 77.11 -0.21
CA ILE A 537 -35.94 78.12 -1.02
C ILE A 537 -36.50 79.51 -0.72
N LYS A 538 -37.83 79.70 -0.72
CA LYS A 538 -38.45 80.99 -0.39
C LYS A 538 -38.10 81.49 1.02
N VAL A 539 -38.09 80.58 2.00
CA VAL A 539 -37.74 80.94 3.39
C VAL A 539 -36.27 81.30 3.50
N ASN A 540 -35.38 80.59 2.81
CA ASN A 540 -33.95 80.91 2.77
C ASN A 540 -33.69 82.24 2.06
N GLU A 541 -34.37 82.52 0.94
CA GLU A 541 -34.30 83.82 0.25
C GLU A 541 -34.75 84.95 1.19
N GLN A 542 -35.85 84.77 1.92
CA GLN A 542 -36.28 85.74 2.94
C GLN A 542 -35.26 85.90 4.07
N LEU A 543 -34.65 84.80 4.52
CA LEU A 543 -33.64 84.82 5.57
C LEU A 543 -32.37 85.55 5.12
N GLU A 544 -31.94 85.34 3.88
CA GLU A 544 -30.83 86.07 3.25
C GLU A 544 -31.17 87.56 3.11
N GLU A 545 -32.38 87.92 2.68
CA GLU A 545 -32.85 89.32 2.68
C GLU A 545 -32.75 89.96 4.07
N TYR A 546 -33.16 89.25 5.13
CA TYR A 546 -33.04 89.73 6.51
C TYR A 546 -31.58 89.86 6.98
N GLN A 547 -30.70 88.93 6.58
CA GLN A 547 -29.26 88.98 6.91
C GLN A 547 -28.54 90.13 6.19
N MET A 548 -29.01 90.51 5.00
CA MET A 548 -28.46 91.64 4.23
C MET A 548 -28.80 93.02 4.83
N LEU A 549 -29.77 93.10 5.76
CA LEU A 549 -30.11 94.35 6.48
C LEU A 549 -29.04 94.78 7.50
N GLY A 550 -28.01 93.96 7.73
CA GLY A 550 -26.81 94.32 8.48
C GLY A 550 -26.95 94.27 10.01
N PRO A 551 -25.86 94.57 10.75
CA PRO A 551 -25.77 94.40 12.21
C PRO A 551 -26.76 95.28 13.00
N GLU A 552 -27.20 96.40 12.41
CA GLU A 552 -28.20 97.29 13.01
C GLU A 552 -29.58 96.63 13.09
N TYR A 553 -29.93 95.80 12.10
CA TYR A 553 -31.17 95.02 12.10
C TYR A 553 -31.10 93.85 13.10
N GLU A 554 -29.97 93.17 13.22
CA GLU A 554 -29.77 92.12 14.23
C GLU A 554 -29.92 92.65 15.65
N GLU A 555 -29.40 93.85 15.92
CA GLU A 555 -29.56 94.52 17.22
C GLU A 555 -31.03 94.89 17.48
N PHE A 556 -31.74 95.37 16.45
CA PHE A 556 -33.18 95.63 16.54
C PHE A 556 -34.00 94.35 16.81
N VAL A 557 -33.67 93.24 16.14
CA VAL A 557 -34.31 91.93 16.36
C VAL A 557 -34.07 91.44 17.79
N LYS A 558 -32.85 91.58 18.33
CA LYS A 558 -32.56 91.27 19.74
C LYS A 558 -33.38 92.11 20.69
N GLN A 559 -33.47 93.42 20.46
CA GLN A 559 -34.30 94.30 21.28
C GLN A 559 -35.78 93.93 21.21
N TYR A 560 -36.28 93.62 20.02
CA TYR A 560 -37.66 93.16 19.81
C TYR A 560 -37.94 91.84 20.54
N GLN A 561 -37.02 90.89 20.48
CA GLN A 561 -37.13 89.61 21.20
C GLN A 561 -37.16 89.82 22.72
N LEU A 562 -36.33 90.73 23.24
CA LEU A 562 -36.30 91.09 24.66
C LEU A 562 -37.61 91.75 25.13
N ILE A 563 -38.22 92.55 24.27
CA ILE A 563 -39.54 93.15 24.51
C ILE A 563 -40.63 92.07 24.50
N LEU A 564 -40.61 91.13 23.55
CA LEU A 564 -41.57 90.03 23.50
C LEU A 564 -41.50 89.14 24.74
N GLU A 565 -40.30 88.77 25.19
CA GLU A 565 -40.12 88.02 26.43
C GLU A 565 -40.65 88.77 27.65
N ASN A 566 -40.46 90.09 27.70
CA ASN A 566 -41.02 90.92 28.77
C ASN A 566 -42.55 90.99 28.70
N ILE A 567 -43.13 91.09 27.49
CA ILE A 567 -44.58 91.07 27.30
C ILE A 567 -45.14 89.72 27.75
N GLU A 568 -44.50 88.60 27.42
CA GLU A 568 -44.93 87.27 27.88
C GLU A 568 -44.83 87.15 29.41
N LYS A 569 -43.71 87.57 30.01
CA LYS A 569 -43.56 87.59 31.48
C LYS A 569 -44.61 88.45 32.16
N GLN A 570 -44.93 89.62 31.60
CA GLN A 570 -45.97 90.50 32.13
C GLN A 570 -47.38 89.91 31.96
N LYS A 571 -47.69 89.33 30.79
CA LYS A 571 -48.95 88.60 30.57
C LYS A 571 -49.10 87.49 31.59
N TRP A 572 -48.07 86.66 31.74
CA TRP A 572 -48.03 85.58 32.73
C TRP A 572 -48.22 86.10 34.16
N ALA A 573 -47.57 87.21 34.53
CA ALA A 573 -47.72 87.82 35.85
C ALA A 573 -49.14 88.37 36.08
N ILE A 574 -49.74 89.03 35.09
CA ILE A 574 -51.13 89.54 35.15
C ILE A 574 -52.11 88.37 35.27
N GLU A 575 -51.91 87.30 34.51
CA GLU A 575 -52.76 86.10 34.55
C GLU A 575 -52.65 85.40 35.90
N SER A 576 -51.44 85.29 36.44
CA SER A 576 -51.18 84.76 37.79
C SER A 576 -51.81 85.61 38.89
N LEU A 577 -51.75 86.94 38.77
CA LEU A 577 -52.39 87.88 39.71
C LEU A 577 -53.91 87.80 39.65
N LYS A 578 -54.50 87.70 38.45
CA LYS A 578 -55.95 87.49 38.27
C LYS A 578 -56.43 86.18 38.91
N ILE A 579 -55.64 85.12 38.81
CA ILE A 579 -55.95 83.83 39.45
C ILE A 579 -55.89 83.98 40.99
N LYS A 580 -54.91 84.74 41.50
CA LYS A 580 -54.72 84.96 42.93
C LYS A 580 -55.81 85.84 43.55
N THR A 581 -56.19 86.95 42.91
CA THR A 581 -57.32 87.79 43.36
C THR A 581 -58.65 87.06 43.27
N ALA A 582 -58.90 86.27 42.22
CA ALA A 582 -60.09 85.43 42.12
C ALA A 582 -60.15 84.34 43.22
N SER A 583 -58.99 83.86 43.69
CA SER A 583 -58.91 82.93 44.82
C SER A 583 -59.13 83.60 46.19
N GLU A 584 -58.67 84.84 46.37
CA GLU A 584 -58.82 85.60 47.61
C GLU A 584 -60.25 86.14 47.77
N GLU A 585 -60.91 86.56 46.68
CA GLU A 585 -62.33 86.93 46.68
C GLU A 585 -63.24 85.73 46.99
N ARG A 586 -62.89 84.51 46.56
CA ARG A 586 -63.61 83.27 46.93
C ARG A 586 -63.41 82.81 48.38
N LEU A 587 -62.37 83.29 49.07
CA LEU A 587 -62.10 82.99 50.47
C LEU A 587 -62.75 84.01 51.42
N LEU A 588 -63.15 85.17 50.90
CA LEU A 588 -63.79 86.27 51.64
C LEU A 588 -65.31 86.38 51.39
N SER A 589 -65.86 85.68 50.39
CA SER A 589 -67.30 85.45 50.17
C SER A 589 -67.74 84.11 50.75
#